data_AF-A0A2Z7CQ48-F1
#
_entry.id   AF-A0A2Z7CQ48-F1
#
_cell.length_a   1.000
_cell.length_b   1.000
_cell.length_c   1.000
_cell.angle_alpha   90.00
_cell.angle_beta   90.00
_cell.angle_gamma   90.00
#
_symmetry.space_group_name_H-M   'P 1'
#
loop_
_entity.id
_entity.type
_entity.pdbx_description
1 polymer ?
#
loop_
_entity_poly.entity_id
_entity_poly.type
_entity_poly.pdbx_seq_one_letter_code
_entity_poly.pdbx_strand_id
1 'polypeptide(L)'
;MAPSAPRTRAASALRMKQIALDNQGRTIRRLRAQLATERRGLATMKKELEDTQVALEASHKVIAGLTEIGLSMSKKIERMKVKKQQVRANHVECHQKFQARIHEAEDSMQAQHLLIEDLVDEKDSLLQTIHGLQEANNAPAPFDGDWEEEPEEEPEEEEMEDIPLGEGEIDDD
;
A
#
# COMPACT_ATOMS: atom_id res chain seq x y z
N MET A 1 76.52 -32.03 -88.27
CA MET A 1 75.74 -32.32 -87.04
C MET A 1 74.54 -31.37 -87.01
N ALA A 2 73.36 -31.86 -87.40
CA ALA A 2 72.14 -31.04 -87.44
C ALA A 2 71.37 -31.17 -86.11
N PRO A 3 70.96 -30.08 -85.44
CA PRO A 3 70.31 -30.19 -84.15
C PRO A 3 68.82 -30.52 -84.32
N SER A 4 68.42 -31.69 -83.83
CA SER A 4 67.02 -32.08 -83.65
C SER A 4 66.39 -31.28 -82.49
N ALA A 5 65.84 -30.10 -82.80
CA ALA A 5 65.30 -29.15 -81.82
C ALA A 5 63.76 -28.89 -81.84
N PRO A 6 62.98 -29.17 -82.91
CA PRO A 6 61.54 -28.81 -82.94
C PRO A 6 60.62 -29.66 -82.06
N ARG A 7 60.86 -30.98 -81.98
CA ARG A 7 59.97 -31.93 -81.26
C ARG A 7 59.98 -31.74 -79.74
N THR A 8 61.09 -31.25 -79.18
CA THR A 8 61.29 -31.01 -77.74
C THR A 8 60.56 -29.76 -77.23
N ARG A 9 60.41 -28.70 -78.05
CA ARG A 9 59.66 -27.49 -77.67
C ARG A 9 58.15 -27.74 -77.56
N ALA A 10 57.57 -28.47 -78.51
CA ALA A 10 56.13 -28.80 -78.49
C ALA A 10 55.76 -29.68 -77.28
N ALA A 11 56.58 -30.68 -76.96
CA ALA A 11 56.40 -31.51 -75.78
C ALA A 11 56.53 -30.72 -74.46
N SER A 12 57.47 -29.75 -74.41
CA SER A 12 57.64 -28.86 -73.25
C SER A 12 56.43 -27.94 -73.05
N ALA A 13 55.91 -27.33 -74.13
CA ALA A 13 54.71 -26.49 -74.08
C ALA A 13 53.46 -27.25 -73.62
N LEU A 14 53.29 -28.52 -74.03
CA LEU A 14 52.20 -29.38 -73.58
C LEU A 14 52.32 -29.71 -72.08
N ARG A 15 53.53 -30.02 -71.59
CA ARG A 15 53.77 -30.25 -70.15
C ARG A 15 53.46 -29.02 -69.31
N MET A 16 53.84 -27.82 -69.76
CA MET A 16 53.50 -26.58 -69.05
C MET A 16 51.99 -26.32 -69.00
N LYS A 17 51.25 -26.60 -70.09
CA LYS A 17 49.77 -26.49 -70.10
C LYS A 17 49.12 -27.49 -69.15
N GLN A 18 49.63 -28.72 -69.07
CA GLN A 18 49.12 -29.71 -68.14
C GLN A 18 49.33 -29.27 -66.68
N ILE A 19 50.53 -28.78 -66.33
CA ILE A 19 50.82 -28.24 -64.99
C ILE A 19 49.90 -27.05 -64.66
N ALA A 20 49.65 -26.16 -65.62
CA ALA A 20 48.74 -25.03 -65.44
C ALA A 20 47.31 -25.50 -65.15
N LEU A 21 46.80 -26.49 -65.89
CA LEU A 21 45.48 -27.09 -65.66
C LEU A 21 45.40 -27.81 -64.30
N ASP A 22 46.41 -28.58 -63.94
CA ASP A 22 46.47 -29.28 -62.65
C ASP A 22 46.50 -28.30 -61.47
N ASN A 23 47.22 -27.18 -61.61
CA ASN A 23 47.24 -26.08 -60.64
C ASN A 23 45.88 -25.39 -60.53
N GLN A 24 45.21 -25.12 -61.65
CA GLN A 24 43.83 -24.61 -61.62
C GLN A 24 42.88 -25.59 -60.93
N GLY A 25 42.97 -26.88 -61.24
CA GLY A 25 42.17 -27.93 -60.59
C GLY A 25 42.45 -28.04 -59.09
N ARG A 26 43.70 -27.84 -58.64
CA ARG A 26 44.07 -27.75 -57.23
C ARG A 26 43.42 -26.53 -56.57
N THR A 27 43.48 -25.36 -57.21
CA THR A 27 42.87 -24.12 -56.71
C THR A 27 41.36 -24.25 -56.59
N ILE A 28 40.68 -24.80 -57.60
CA ILE A 28 39.23 -25.04 -57.57
C ILE A 28 38.85 -25.97 -56.41
N ARG A 29 39.61 -27.05 -56.19
CA ARG A 29 39.37 -27.95 -55.04
C ARG A 29 39.53 -27.23 -53.70
N ARG A 30 40.57 -26.40 -53.54
CA ARG A 30 40.79 -25.61 -52.33
C ARG A 30 39.65 -24.62 -52.07
N LEU A 31 39.21 -23.89 -53.10
CA LEU A 31 38.10 -22.94 -52.99
C LEU A 31 36.78 -23.64 -52.64
N ARG A 32 36.50 -24.82 -53.22
CA ARG A 32 35.32 -25.61 -52.86
C ARG A 32 35.37 -26.09 -51.41
N ALA A 33 36.52 -26.56 -50.94
CA ALA A 33 36.70 -26.97 -49.55
C ALA A 33 36.49 -25.79 -48.59
N GLN A 34 37.06 -24.62 -48.89
CA GLN A 34 36.85 -23.39 -48.13
C GLN A 34 35.38 -22.96 -48.11
N LEU A 35 34.71 -22.96 -49.26
CA LEU A 35 33.28 -22.63 -49.32
C LEU A 35 32.43 -23.62 -48.51
N ALA A 36 32.79 -24.90 -48.50
CA ALA A 36 32.10 -25.92 -47.70
C ALA A 36 32.35 -25.76 -46.19
N THR A 37 33.52 -25.27 -45.77
CA THR A 37 33.77 -24.93 -44.36
C THR A 37 32.99 -23.68 -43.95
N GLU A 38 33.02 -22.63 -44.76
CA GLU A 38 32.28 -21.38 -44.50
C GLU A 38 30.77 -21.62 -44.41
N ARG A 39 30.19 -22.41 -45.33
CA ARG A 39 28.75 -22.76 -45.28
C ARG A 39 28.37 -23.51 -44.00
N ARG A 40 29.23 -24.39 -43.52
CA ARG A 40 29.00 -25.09 -42.24
C ARG A 40 29.09 -24.11 -41.07
N GLY A 41 30.10 -23.23 -41.04
CA GLY A 41 30.24 -22.20 -40.02
C GLY A 41 29.06 -21.24 -39.97
N LEU A 42 28.56 -20.81 -41.13
CA LEU A 42 27.36 -19.98 -41.22
C LEU A 42 26.12 -20.71 -40.69
N ALA A 43 25.96 -21.99 -41.01
CA ALA A 43 24.83 -22.79 -40.53
C ALA A 43 24.86 -22.98 -39.01
N THR A 44 26.04 -23.18 -38.41
CA THR A 44 26.18 -23.28 -36.95
C THR A 44 25.89 -21.95 -36.26
N MET A 45 26.46 -20.85 -36.76
CA MET A 45 26.20 -19.51 -36.21
C MET A 45 24.73 -19.12 -36.31
N LYS A 46 24.07 -19.45 -37.43
CA LYS A 46 22.64 -19.19 -37.60
C LYS A 46 21.81 -19.91 -36.54
N LYS A 47 22.11 -21.19 -36.29
CA LYS A 47 21.43 -21.98 -35.26
C LYS A 47 21.65 -21.38 -33.86
N GLU A 48 22.88 -21.01 -33.52
CA GLU A 48 23.20 -20.38 -32.24
C GLU A 48 22.45 -19.04 -32.06
N LEU A 49 22.33 -18.25 -33.12
CA LEU A 49 21.56 -17.00 -33.09
C LEU A 49 20.06 -17.25 -32.86
N GLU A 50 19.48 -18.25 -33.53
CA GLU A 50 18.08 -18.64 -33.32
C GLU A 50 17.85 -19.13 -31.88
N ASP A 51 18.74 -19.98 -31.34
CA ASP A 51 18.65 -20.50 -29.97
C ASP A 51 18.74 -19.35 -28.94
N THR A 52 19.66 -18.39 -29.13
CA THR A 52 19.78 -17.21 -28.25
C THR A 52 18.58 -16.27 -28.36
N GLN A 53 18.00 -16.11 -29.55
CA GLN A 53 16.78 -15.33 -29.73
C GLN A 53 15.61 -15.92 -28.94
N VAL A 54 15.43 -17.24 -28.99
CA VAL A 54 14.39 -17.94 -28.21
C VAL A 54 14.62 -17.74 -26.71
N ALA A 55 15.86 -17.87 -26.24
CA ALA A 55 16.20 -17.64 -24.83
C ALA A 55 15.94 -16.19 -24.38
N LEU A 56 16.24 -15.22 -25.25
CA LEU A 56 15.99 -13.80 -25.00
C LEU A 56 14.48 -13.51 -24.90
N GLU A 57 13.68 -14.06 -25.81
CA GLU A 57 12.22 -13.90 -25.78
C GLU A 57 11.62 -14.49 -24.49
N ALA A 58 12.08 -15.68 -24.08
CA ALA A 58 11.67 -16.29 -22.83
C ALA A 58 12.06 -15.41 -21.62
N SER A 59 13.27 -14.84 -21.63
CA SER A 59 13.74 -13.95 -20.57
C SER A 59 12.90 -12.68 -20.48
N HIS A 60 12.53 -12.06 -21.60
CA HIS A 60 11.65 -10.88 -21.60
C HIS A 60 10.27 -11.19 -21.03
N LYS A 61 9.69 -12.35 -21.34
CA LYS A 61 8.40 -12.79 -20.77
C LYS A 61 8.48 -12.93 -19.24
N VAL A 62 9.56 -13.50 -18.72
CA VAL A 62 9.79 -13.63 -17.27
C VAL A 62 9.92 -12.24 -16.62
N ILE A 63 10.72 -11.34 -17.21
CA ILE A 63 10.91 -9.98 -16.70
C ILE A 63 9.59 -9.20 -16.67
N ALA A 64 8.77 -9.33 -17.71
CA ALA A 64 7.45 -8.70 -17.78
C ALA A 64 6.54 -9.20 -16.64
N GLY A 65 6.46 -10.51 -16.42
CA GLY A 65 5.67 -11.09 -15.33
C GLY A 65 6.13 -10.63 -13.94
N LEU A 66 7.45 -10.58 -13.70
CA LEU A 66 7.98 -10.09 -12.43
C LEU A 66 7.67 -8.60 -12.19
N THR A 67 7.69 -7.80 -13.25
CA THR A 67 7.35 -6.37 -13.18
C THR A 67 5.88 -6.17 -12.85
N GLU A 68 4.98 -6.93 -13.47
CA GLU A 68 3.55 -6.88 -13.18
C GLU A 68 3.25 -7.25 -11.71
N ILE A 69 3.91 -8.29 -11.19
CA ILE A 69 3.80 -8.68 -9.78
C ILE A 69 4.27 -7.53 -8.87
N GLY A 70 5.44 -6.95 -9.15
CA GLY A 70 5.98 -5.82 -8.38
C GLY A 70 5.06 -4.61 -8.36
N LEU A 71 4.45 -4.26 -9.50
CA LEU A 71 3.47 -3.17 -9.61
C LEU A 71 2.19 -3.47 -8.81
N SER A 72 1.67 -4.70 -8.89
CA SER A 72 0.48 -5.13 -8.15
C SER A 72 0.69 -5.04 -6.63
N MET A 73 1.84 -5.53 -6.15
CA MET A 73 2.21 -5.45 -4.73
C MET A 73 2.35 -3.99 -4.28
N SER A 74 3.02 -3.16 -5.06
CA SER A 74 3.19 -1.73 -4.77
C SER A 74 1.83 -1.02 -4.61
N LYS A 75 0.89 -1.29 -5.54
CA LYS A 75 -0.49 -0.79 -5.47
C LYS A 75 -1.26 -1.30 -4.25
N LYS A 76 -0.98 -2.53 -3.79
CA LYS A 76 -1.58 -3.07 -2.54
C LYS A 76 -1.03 -2.30 -1.32
N ILE A 77 0.27 -2.05 -1.25
CA ILE A 77 0.90 -1.29 -0.16
C ILE A 77 0.34 0.13 -0.08
N GLU A 78 0.20 0.80 -1.22
CA GLU A 78 -0.36 2.16 -1.25
C GLU A 78 -1.80 2.21 -0.76
N ARG A 79 -2.65 1.25 -1.16
CA ARG A 79 -4.01 1.11 -0.62
C ARG A 79 -4.02 0.89 0.89
N MET A 80 -3.12 0.07 1.42
CA MET A 80 -3.00 -0.14 2.87
C MET A 80 -2.58 1.14 3.60
N LYS A 81 -1.66 1.93 3.04
CA LYS A 81 -1.25 3.22 3.61
C LYS A 81 -2.42 4.21 3.68
N VAL A 82 -3.21 4.31 2.62
CA VAL A 82 -4.40 5.18 2.57
C VAL A 82 -5.42 4.75 3.62
N LYS A 83 -5.75 3.45 3.70
CA LYS A 83 -6.67 2.93 4.73
C LYS A 83 -6.17 3.24 6.15
N LYS A 84 -4.88 3.05 6.41
CA LYS A 84 -4.27 3.36 7.72
C LYS A 84 -4.39 4.84 8.07
N GLN A 85 -4.19 5.73 7.12
CA GLN A 85 -4.39 7.18 7.33
C GLN A 85 -5.86 7.52 7.57
N GLN A 86 -6.78 6.90 6.83
CA GLN A 86 -8.21 7.09 7.03
C GLN A 86 -8.66 6.66 8.43
N VAL A 87 -8.23 5.48 8.90
CA VAL A 87 -8.57 5.02 10.26
C VAL A 87 -8.06 6.00 11.32
N ARG A 88 -6.83 6.50 11.17
CA ARG A 88 -6.27 7.51 12.09
C ARG A 88 -7.06 8.81 12.06
N ALA A 89 -7.43 9.30 10.88
CA ALA A 89 -8.23 10.51 10.74
C ALA A 89 -9.63 10.34 11.37
N ASN A 90 -10.30 9.23 11.09
CA ASN A 90 -11.60 8.89 11.67
C ASN A 90 -11.54 8.82 13.21
N HIS A 91 -10.46 8.24 13.76
CA HIS A 91 -10.28 8.17 15.22
C HIS A 91 -10.13 9.57 15.83
N VAL A 92 -9.30 10.43 15.23
CA VAL A 92 -9.14 11.83 15.69
C VAL A 92 -10.46 12.60 15.59
N GLU A 93 -11.19 12.47 14.48
CA GLU A 93 -12.50 13.12 14.30
C GLU A 93 -13.52 12.62 15.32
N CYS A 94 -13.53 11.32 15.62
CA CYS A 94 -14.39 10.73 16.64
C CYS A 94 -14.09 11.34 18.02
N HIS A 95 -12.82 11.41 18.41
CA HIS A 95 -12.41 12.02 19.67
C HIS A 95 -12.79 13.50 19.75
N GLN A 96 -12.59 14.26 18.68
CA GLN A 96 -12.99 15.68 18.62
C GLN A 96 -14.51 15.85 18.80
N LYS A 97 -15.32 15.02 18.14
CA LYS A 97 -16.79 15.06 18.29
C LYS A 97 -17.22 14.71 19.71
N PHE A 98 -16.61 13.70 20.31
CA PHE A 98 -16.91 13.31 21.68
C PHE A 98 -16.53 14.42 22.67
N GLN A 99 -15.34 15.01 22.51
CA GLN A 99 -14.93 16.17 23.30
C GLN A 99 -15.89 17.34 23.14
N ALA A 100 -16.32 17.68 21.92
CA ALA A 100 -17.28 18.77 21.71
C ALA A 100 -18.61 18.54 22.45
N ARG A 101 -19.11 17.29 22.45
CA ARG A 101 -20.32 16.92 23.19
C ARG A 101 -20.14 16.99 24.71
N ILE A 102 -18.98 16.61 25.23
CA ILE A 102 -18.66 16.76 26.65
C ILE A 102 -18.69 18.24 27.04
N HIS A 103 -17.99 19.10 26.30
CA HIS A 103 -17.95 20.53 26.61
C HIS A 103 -19.34 21.17 26.52
N GLU A 104 -20.15 20.80 25.51
CA GLU A 104 -21.53 21.27 25.40
C GLU A 104 -22.39 20.87 26.61
N ALA A 105 -22.24 19.63 27.08
CA ALA A 105 -22.93 19.16 28.28
C ALA A 105 -22.44 19.88 29.54
N GLU A 106 -21.13 20.07 29.70
CA GLU A 106 -20.54 20.83 30.81
C GLU A 106 -21.04 22.28 30.84
N ASP A 107 -21.05 22.96 29.70
CA ASP A 107 -21.56 24.33 29.58
C ASP A 107 -23.06 24.40 29.93
N SER A 108 -23.85 23.43 29.48
CA SER A 108 -25.28 23.34 29.81
C SER A 108 -25.50 23.08 31.30
N MET A 109 -24.70 22.21 31.92
CA MET A 109 -24.77 21.94 33.35
C MET A 109 -24.39 23.17 34.17
N GLN A 110 -23.35 23.91 33.77
CA GLN A 110 -22.96 25.17 34.41
C GLN A 110 -24.07 26.23 34.29
N ALA A 111 -24.72 26.35 33.13
CA ALA A 111 -25.84 27.27 32.95
C ALA A 111 -27.05 26.89 33.84
N GLN A 112 -27.36 25.60 33.95
CA GLN A 112 -28.39 25.12 34.87
C GLN A 112 -28.03 25.40 36.33
N HIS A 113 -26.76 25.22 36.72
CA HIS A 113 -26.29 25.51 38.08
C HIS A 113 -26.53 26.98 38.46
N LEU A 114 -26.19 27.91 37.57
CA LEU A 114 -26.43 29.35 37.78
C LEU A 114 -27.93 29.68 37.91
N LEU A 115 -28.79 29.06 37.08
CA LEU A 115 -30.24 29.26 37.19
C LEU A 115 -30.79 28.74 38.52
N ILE A 116 -30.29 27.61 39.01
CA ILE A 116 -30.69 27.05 40.32
C ILE A 116 -30.25 27.98 41.44
N GLU A 117 -29.03 28.52 41.38
CA GLU A 117 -28.52 29.51 42.35
C GLU A 117 -29.44 30.74 42.43
N ASP A 118 -29.80 31.32 41.28
CA ASP A 118 -30.73 32.46 41.20
C ASP A 118 -32.11 32.13 41.80
N LEU A 119 -32.65 30.92 41.54
CA LEU A 119 -33.94 30.48 42.07
C LEU A 119 -33.92 30.25 43.58
N VAL A 120 -32.81 29.74 44.12
CA VAL A 120 -32.62 29.56 45.57
C VAL A 120 -32.63 30.92 46.27
N ASP A 121 -31.89 31.89 45.74
CA ASP A 121 -31.85 33.26 46.26
C ASP A 121 -33.22 33.95 46.20
N GLU A 122 -33.97 33.78 45.11
CA GLU A 122 -35.34 34.30 44.99
C GLU A 122 -36.27 33.64 46.01
N LYS A 123 -36.20 32.31 46.15
CA LYS A 123 -37.00 31.55 47.13
C LYS A 123 -36.71 32.01 48.56
N ASP A 124 -35.47 32.28 48.92
CA ASP A 124 -35.12 32.77 50.26
C ASP A 124 -35.60 34.22 50.48
N SER A 125 -35.51 35.07 49.46
CA SER A 125 -36.09 36.43 49.48
C SER A 125 -37.61 36.42 49.65
N LEU A 126 -38.31 35.50 48.97
CA LEU A 126 -39.75 35.29 49.10
C LEU A 126 -40.14 34.79 50.49
N LEU A 127 -39.42 33.80 51.03
CA LEU A 127 -39.64 33.31 52.39
C LEU A 127 -39.48 34.42 53.43
N GLN A 128 -38.46 35.26 53.28
CA GLN A 128 -38.25 36.42 54.16
C GLN A 128 -39.41 37.42 54.08
N THR A 129 -39.93 37.67 52.87
CA THR A 129 -41.08 38.55 52.65
C THR A 129 -42.36 37.97 53.29
N ILE A 130 -42.59 36.67 53.15
CA ILE A 130 -43.73 35.96 53.76
C ILE A 130 -43.66 36.05 55.28
N HIS A 131 -42.48 35.82 55.87
CA HIS A 131 -42.26 35.92 57.32
C HIS A 131 -42.64 37.32 57.84
N GLY A 132 -42.13 38.38 57.20
CA GLY A 132 -42.43 39.76 57.60
C GLY A 132 -43.92 40.11 57.50
N LEU A 133 -44.64 39.56 56.51
CA LEU A 133 -46.09 39.74 56.38
C LEU A 133 -46.89 38.98 57.44
N GLN A 134 -46.43 37.80 57.85
CA GLN A 134 -47.08 37.00 58.90
C GLN A 134 -46.94 37.67 60.27
N GLU A 135 -45.75 38.18 60.60
CA GLU A 135 -45.50 38.97 61.80
C GLU A 135 -46.44 40.17 61.90
N ALA A 136 -46.62 40.91 60.80
CA ALA A 136 -47.50 42.07 60.76
C ALA A 136 -48.99 41.73 60.98
N ASN A 137 -49.42 40.51 60.64
CA ASN A 137 -50.81 40.07 60.72
C ASN A 137 -51.18 39.31 62.00
N ASN A 138 -50.23 39.08 62.93
CA ASN A 138 -50.40 38.21 64.12
C ASN A 138 -50.94 36.80 63.78
N ALA A 139 -50.61 36.29 62.59
CA ALA A 139 -50.98 34.94 62.17
C ALA A 139 -50.00 33.92 62.77
N PRO A 140 -50.45 32.74 63.26
CA PRO A 140 -49.54 31.68 63.67
C PRO A 140 -48.66 31.22 62.51
N ALA A 141 -47.42 30.79 62.80
CA ALA A 141 -46.50 30.28 61.79
C ALA A 141 -47.16 29.11 61.02
N PRO A 142 -47.15 29.09 59.66
CA PRO A 142 -47.93 28.10 58.90
C PRO A 142 -47.31 26.70 58.78
N PHE A 143 -46.02 26.53 59.11
CA PHE A 143 -45.25 25.31 58.84
C PHE A 143 -44.64 24.67 60.09
N ASP A 144 -45.42 24.55 61.17
CA ASP A 144 -45.09 23.66 62.32
C ASP A 144 -45.45 22.18 62.02
N GLY A 145 -45.90 21.88 60.81
CA GLY A 145 -46.05 20.50 60.35
C GLY A 145 -44.67 19.93 60.09
N ASP A 146 -44.33 18.90 60.87
CA ASP A 146 -43.19 18.00 60.73
C ASP A 146 -43.06 17.57 59.26
N TRP A 147 -42.31 18.34 58.48
CA TRP A 147 -41.83 17.88 57.19
C TRP A 147 -40.82 16.79 57.56
N GLU A 148 -41.24 15.52 57.52
CA GLU A 148 -40.29 14.43 57.51
C GLU A 148 -39.39 14.69 56.30
N GLU A 149 -38.15 15.09 56.57
CA GLU A 149 -37.05 15.06 55.61
C GLU A 149 -37.16 13.71 54.90
N GLU A 150 -37.55 13.71 53.62
CA GLU A 150 -37.41 12.51 52.80
C GLU A 150 -35.94 12.08 52.95
N PRO A 151 -35.67 10.85 53.42
CA PRO A 151 -34.31 10.43 53.68
C PRO A 151 -33.51 10.66 52.40
N GLU A 152 -32.38 11.36 52.52
CA GLU A 152 -31.40 11.46 51.43
C GLU A 152 -31.08 10.03 51.01
N GLU A 153 -31.68 9.56 49.90
CA GLU A 153 -31.22 8.35 49.25
C GLU A 153 -29.79 8.66 48.81
N GLU A 154 -28.82 8.16 49.57
CA GLU A 154 -27.44 8.08 49.11
C GLU A 154 -27.51 7.51 47.69
N PRO A 155 -26.94 8.19 46.67
CA PRO A 155 -26.93 7.62 45.34
C PRO A 155 -26.27 6.26 45.50
N GLU A 156 -27.03 5.19 45.26
CA GLU A 156 -26.47 3.85 45.20
C GLU A 156 -25.32 3.97 44.20
N GLU A 157 -24.08 3.90 44.71
CA GLU A 157 -22.92 3.76 43.86
C GLU A 157 -23.17 2.43 43.15
N GLU A 158 -23.79 2.50 41.96
CA GLU A 158 -23.84 1.39 41.03
C GLU A 158 -22.38 1.05 40.82
N GLU A 159 -21.93 0.03 41.57
CA GLU A 159 -20.64 -0.63 41.43
C GLU A 159 -20.59 -1.00 39.96
N MET A 160 -19.93 -0.14 39.17
CA MET A 160 -19.83 -0.31 37.74
C MET A 160 -19.09 -1.63 37.59
N GLU A 161 -19.85 -2.71 37.36
CA GLU A 161 -19.30 -4.05 37.21
C GLU A 161 -18.13 -3.94 36.24
N ASP A 162 -16.95 -4.32 36.73
CA ASP A 162 -15.70 -4.30 35.96
C ASP A 162 -15.98 -4.96 34.61
N ILE A 163 -16.14 -4.13 33.57
CA ILE A 163 -16.41 -4.61 32.22
C ILE A 163 -15.24 -5.53 31.90
N PRO A 164 -15.45 -6.84 31.69
CA PRO A 164 -14.36 -7.74 31.44
C PRO A 164 -13.65 -7.26 30.18
N LEU A 165 -12.37 -6.95 30.31
CA LEU A 165 -11.48 -6.68 29.18
C LEU A 165 -11.43 -7.94 28.33
N GLY A 166 -12.38 -8.06 27.41
CA GLY A 166 -12.40 -9.10 26.41
C GLY A 166 -11.14 -8.96 25.58
N GLU A 167 -10.21 -9.90 25.73
CA GLU A 167 -9.12 -10.12 24.80
C GLU A 167 -9.73 -10.58 23.47
N GLY A 168 -10.27 -9.61 22.73
CA GLY A 168 -10.70 -9.80 21.36
C GLY A 168 -9.46 -10.00 20.51
N GLU A 169 -9.11 -11.27 20.28
CA GLU A 169 -8.20 -11.68 19.23
C GLU A 169 -8.76 -11.12 17.90
N ILE A 170 -8.09 -10.09 17.39
CA ILE A 170 -8.45 -9.47 16.12
C ILE A 170 -7.96 -10.43 15.04
N ASP A 171 -8.86 -11.25 14.49
CA ASP A 171 -8.59 -12.02 13.29
C ASP A 171 -8.41 -11.04 12.10
N ASP A 172 -7.17 -10.91 11.65
CA ASP A 172 -6.78 -10.14 10.46
C ASP A 172 -7.10 -10.97 9.20
N ASP A 173 -8.36 -10.93 8.72
CA ASP A 173 -8.76 -11.40 7.39
C ASP A 173 -9.04 -10.24 6.38
#